data_AF-A0A927H852-F1
#
_entry.id   AF-A0A927H852-F1
#
_cell.length_a   1.000
_cell.length_b   1.000
_cell.length_c   1.000
_cell.angle_alpha   90.00
_cell.angle_beta   90.00
_cell.angle_gamma   90.00
#
_symmetry.space_group_name_H-M   'P 1'
#
loop_
_entity.id
_entity.type
_entity.pdbx_description
1 polymer ?
#
loop_
_entity_poly.entity_id
_entity_poly.type
_entity_poly.pdbx_seq_one_letter_code
_entity_poly.pdbx_strand_id
1 'polypeptide(L)'
;MAERIVVLCSAFAGMLLFERFHLNNKRSKGERAAYILLLLVSFYLGMDYVMAKDWTDSYDLFDFVFGRAAKAIDDFLNVRN
;
A
#
# COMPACT_ATOMS: atom_id res chain seq x y z
N MET A 1 11.15 -13.32 0.66
CA MET A 1 9.93 -13.44 1.49
C MET A 1 10.23 -13.35 2.99
N ALA A 2 11.13 -14.16 3.57
CA ALA A 2 11.42 -14.13 5.01
C ALA A 2 11.88 -12.76 5.54
N GLU A 3 12.78 -12.08 4.84
CA GLU A 3 13.23 -10.73 5.20
C GLU A 3 12.07 -9.73 5.24
N ARG A 4 11.17 -9.78 4.26
CA ARG A 4 9.98 -8.91 4.19
C ARG A 4 9.02 -9.17 5.34
N ILE A 5 8.84 -10.43 5.74
CA ILE A 5 8.05 -10.80 6.92
C ILE A 5 8.68 -10.24 8.18
N VAL A 6 10.00 -10.37 8.35
CA VAL A 6 10.72 -9.84 9.52
C VAL A 6 10.59 -8.32 9.61
N VAL A 7 10.68 -7.60 8.48
CA VAL A 7 10.45 -6.15 8.43
C VAL A 7 9.01 -5.80 8.80
N LEU A 8 8.01 -6.50 8.24
CA LEU A 8 6.61 -6.25 8.57
C LEU A 8 6.33 -6.51 10.06
N CYS A 9 6.79 -7.65 10.58
CA CYS A 9 6.59 -8.04 11.97
C CYS A 9 7.27 -7.06 12.93
N SER A 10 8.49 -6.61 12.65
CA SER A 10 9.20 -5.64 13.49
C SER A 10 8.51 -4.27 13.51
N ALA A 11 8.04 -3.80 12.35
CA ALA A 11 7.30 -2.54 12.26
C ALA A 11 5.97 -2.59 13.06
N PHE A 12 5.14 -3.61 12.83
CA PHE A 12 3.87 -3.76 13.55
C PHE A 12 4.08 -4.02 15.04
N ALA A 13 5.05 -4.86 15.41
CA ALA A 13 5.36 -5.11 16.83
C ALA A 13 5.83 -3.84 17.53
N GLY A 14 6.72 -3.05 16.92
CA GLY A 14 7.18 -1.78 17.47
C GLY A 14 6.04 -0.78 17.67
N MET A 15 5.18 -0.64 16.66
CA MET A 15 4.01 0.24 16.72
C MET A 15 3.04 -0.16 17.83
N LEU A 16 2.65 -1.44 17.90
CA LEU A 16 1.69 -1.95 18.89
C LEU A 16 2.26 -1.89 20.32
N LEU A 17 3.56 -2.16 20.50
CA LEU A 17 4.22 -2.00 21.79
C LEU A 17 4.23 -0.54 22.22
N PHE A 18 4.64 0.37 21.34
CA PHE A 18 4.63 1.80 21.61
C PHE A 18 3.24 2.28 22.04
N GLU A 19 2.22 1.86 21.29
CA GLU A 19 0.84 2.22 21.58
C GLU A 19 0.36 1.70 22.94
N ARG A 20 0.67 0.45 23.26
CA ARG A 20 0.32 -0.16 24.56
C ARG A 20 0.94 0.60 25.74
N PHE A 21 2.17 1.10 25.59
CA PHE A 21 2.86 1.83 26.65
C PHE A 21 2.47 3.31 26.75
N HIS A 22 2.14 3.97 25.64
CA HIS A 22 1.93 5.43 25.61
C HIS A 22 0.48 5.90 25.42
N LEU A 23 -0.38 5.13 24.74
CA LEU A 23 -1.67 5.62 24.23
C LEU A 23 -2.90 5.01 24.91
N ASN A 24 -2.68 4.14 25.89
CA ASN A 24 -3.71 3.28 26.47
C ASN A 24 -4.61 4.03 27.48
N ASN A 25 -5.50 4.90 26.96
CA ASN A 25 -6.85 5.25 27.46
C ASN A 25 -7.36 6.65 27.08
N LYS A 26 -6.63 7.45 26.30
CA LYS A 26 -7.07 8.83 25.98
C LYS A 26 -7.93 8.96 24.72
N ARG A 27 -8.22 7.88 23.99
CA ARG A 27 -8.92 7.95 22.70
C ARG A 27 -10.43 7.77 22.82
N SER A 28 -11.15 8.64 22.10
CA SER A 28 -12.58 8.54 21.84
C SER A 28 -12.92 7.25 21.06
N LYS A 29 -14.16 6.75 21.21
CA LYS A 29 -14.65 5.57 20.48
C LYS A 29 -14.51 5.73 18.96
N GLY A 30 -14.72 6.94 18.43
CA GLY A 30 -14.58 7.24 17.00
C GLY A 30 -13.12 7.18 16.52
N GLU A 31 -12.19 7.75 17.29
CA GLU A 31 -10.75 7.72 16.98
C GLU A 31 -10.21 6.30 17.02
N ARG A 32 -10.69 5.47 17.96
CA ARG A 32 -10.33 4.06 18.03
C ARG A 32 -10.82 3.27 16.82
N ALA A 33 -12.03 3.56 16.33
CA ALA A 33 -12.57 2.91 15.14
C ALA A 33 -11.77 3.30 13.88
N ALA A 34 -11.50 4.59 13.67
CA ALA A 34 -10.69 5.07 12.56
C ALA A 34 -9.27 4.50 12.60
N TYR A 35 -8.67 4.43 13.79
CA TYR A 35 -7.37 3.81 13.99
C TYR A 35 -7.34 2.33 13.60
N ILE A 36 -8.32 1.54 14.06
CA ILE A 36 -8.43 0.11 13.69
C ILE A 36 -8.58 -0.05 12.19
N LEU A 37 -9.37 0.81 11.54
CA LEU A 37 -9.56 0.77 10.09
C LEU A 37 -8.23 1.05 9.36
N LEU A 38 -7.49 2.08 9.76
CA LEU A 38 -6.17 2.39 9.21
C LEU A 38 -5.16 1.26 9.45
N LEU A 39 -5.21 0.61 10.62
CA LEU A 39 -4.35 -0.52 10.95
C LEU A 39 -4.64 -1.71 10.02
N LEU A 40 -5.91 -2.00 9.75
CA LEU A 40 -6.32 -3.06 8.82
C LEU A 40 -5.88 -2.79 7.38
N VAL A 41 -6.05 -1.56 6.89
CA VAL A 41 -5.58 -1.15 5.55
C VAL A 41 -4.06 -1.27 5.44
N SER A 42 -3.34 -0.81 6.46
CA SER A 42 -1.87 -0.90 6.50
C SER A 42 -1.40 -2.34 6.53
N PHE A 43 -2.09 -3.20 7.28
CA PHE A 43 -1.76 -4.63 7.36
C PHE A 43 -2.02 -5.33 6.03
N TYR A 44 -3.13 -5.00 5.34
CA TYR A 44 -3.42 -5.52 4.01
C TYR A 44 -2.31 -5.16 3.00
N LEU A 45 -1.89 -3.89 2.93
CA LEU A 45 -0.79 -3.45 2.06
C LEU A 45 0.54 -4.12 2.44
N GLY A 46 0.77 -4.31 3.73
CA GLY A 46 1.94 -5.02 4.24
C GLY A 46 1.98 -6.49 3.83
N MET A 47 0.82 -7.16 3.84
CA MET A 47 0.69 -8.53 3.35
C MET A 47 0.92 -8.61 1.84
N ASP A 48 0.45 -7.63 1.07
CA ASP A 48 0.72 -7.52 -0.36
C ASP A 48 2.24 -7.41 -0.65
N TYR A 49 2.92 -6.50 0.06
CA TYR A 49 4.38 -6.35 0.01
C TYR A 49 5.14 -7.65 0.33
N VAL A 50 4.68 -8.39 1.35
CA VAL A 50 5.27 -9.67 1.77
C VAL A 50 5.05 -10.77 0.74
N MET A 51 3.82 -10.88 0.22
CA MET A 51 3.45 -11.93 -0.71
C MET A 51 4.10 -11.75 -2.08
N ALA A 52 4.65 -10.56 -2.37
CA ALA A 52 5.22 -10.25 -3.69
C ALA A 52 4.27 -10.67 -4.81
N LYS A 53 2.96 -10.57 -4.54
CA LYS A 53 1.97 -10.67 -5.60
C LYS A 53 2.19 -9.40 -6.40
N ASP A 54 2.53 -9.55 -7.68
CA ASP A 54 2.36 -8.49 -8.67
C ASP A 54 0.84 -8.26 -8.80
N TRP A 55 0.21 -7.70 -7.76
CA TRP A 55 -1.14 -7.17 -7.89
C TRP A 55 -1.04 -6.10 -8.97
N THR A 56 -2.03 -6.09 -9.88
CA THR A 56 -2.16 -5.12 -10.98
C THR A 56 -1.67 -3.77 -10.50
N ASP A 57 -0.49 -3.38 -10.97
CA ASP A 57 0.23 -2.26 -10.37
C ASP A 57 -0.63 -1.01 -10.59
N SER A 58 -0.43 0.03 -9.79
CA SER A 58 -1.01 1.35 -10.09
C SER A 58 -0.70 1.72 -11.54
N TYR A 59 0.47 1.29 -12.00
CA TYR A 59 0.95 1.34 -13.37
C TYR A 59 0.03 0.64 -14.38
N ASP A 60 -0.49 -0.56 -14.09
CA ASP A 60 -1.39 -1.27 -14.99
C ASP A 60 -2.76 -0.59 -15.10
N LEU A 61 -3.24 0.03 -14.01
CA LEU A 61 -4.47 0.83 -14.07
C LEU A 61 -4.23 2.12 -14.88
N PHE A 62 -3.07 2.75 -14.70
CA PHE A 62 -2.65 3.89 -15.50
C PHE A 62 -2.48 3.51 -16.97
N ASP A 63 -1.92 2.35 -17.28
CA ASP A 63 -1.73 1.87 -18.65
C ASP A 63 -3.07 1.44 -19.27
N PHE A 64 -4.00 0.91 -18.48
CA PHE A 64 -5.36 0.64 -18.95
C PHE A 64 -6.11 1.94 -19.32
N VAL A 65 -5.99 2.99 -18.50
CA VAL A 65 -6.70 4.26 -18.70
C VAL A 65 -6.00 5.14 -19.75
N PHE A 66 -4.68 5.23 -19.70
CA PHE A 66 -3.87 6.15 -20.50
C PHE A 66 -3.03 5.47 -21.57
N GLY A 67 -2.86 4.15 -21.57
CA GLY A 67 -2.04 3.43 -22.56
C GLY A 67 -2.55 3.59 -23.99
N ARG A 68 -3.87 3.77 -24.18
CA ARG A 68 -4.42 4.16 -25.50
C ARG A 68 -4.00 5.57 -25.93
N ALA A 69 -3.95 6.51 -25.01
CA ALA A 69 -3.51 7.88 -25.28
C ALA A 69 -1.98 7.92 -25.51
N ALA A 70 -1.21 7.17 -24.72
CA ALA A 70 0.22 7.00 -24.89
C ALA A 70 0.54 6.38 -26.26
N LYS A 71 -0.19 5.34 -26.67
CA LYS A 71 -0.05 4.73 -28.01
C LYS A 71 -0.42 5.70 -29.14
N ALA A 72 -1.46 6.51 -28.97
CA ALA A 72 -1.83 7.52 -29.96
C ALA A 72 -0.77 8.62 -30.12
N ILE A 73 -0.11 9.01 -29.03
CA ILE A 73 1.01 9.96 -29.06
C ILE A 73 2.24 9.31 -29.69
N ASP A 74 2.55 8.07 -29.35
CA ASP A 74 3.67 7.33 -29.93
C ASP A 74 3.47 7.13 -31.44
N ASP A 75 2.29 6.68 -31.87
CA ASP A 75 1.93 6.55 -33.28
C ASP A 75 2.03 7.90 -34.01
N PHE A 76 1.59 9.01 -33.38
CA PHE A 76 1.71 10.36 -33.95
C PHE A 76 3.16 10.83 -34.10
N LEU A 77 4.03 10.49 -33.14
CA LEU A 77 5.45 10.86 -33.16
C LEU A 77 6.29 9.93 -34.06
N ASN A 78 5.86 8.68 -34.27
CA ASN A 78 6.54 7.69 -35.12
C ASN A 78 6.17 7.78 -36.62
N VAL A 79 5.33 8.72 -37.06
CA VAL A 79 4.99 8.91 -38.51
C VAL A 79 6.13 9.56 -39.31
N ARG A 80 7.36 9.60 -38.79
CA ARG A 80 8.54 10.05 -39.55
C ARG A 80 9.67 9.03 -39.44
N ASN A 81 9.55 7.97 -40.23
CA ASN A 81 10.66 7.31 -40.92
C ASN A 81 10.19 6.87 -42.30
#